data_AF-A0A7X7F839-F1
#
_entry.id   AF-A0A7X7F839-F1
#
_cell.length_a   1.000
_cell.length_b   1.000
_cell.length_c   1.000
_cell.angle_alpha   90.00
_cell.angle_beta   90.00
_cell.angle_gamma   90.00
#
_symmetry.space_group_name_H-M   'P 1'
#
loop_
_entity.id
_entity.type
_entity.pdbx_description
1 polymer ?
#
loop_
_entity_poly.entity_id
_entity_poly.type
_entity_poly.pdbx_seq_one_letter_code
_entity_poly.pdbx_strand_id
1 'polypeptide(L)'
;MFRFWTLFREACPDIPIEVRGTNNTAGIDYSSDGVPLYDIYRAGFGITPPPNSPWAAITGNYGLELAGHLSRNCELPGGDMMFRYYLHDPWWVNTPWYDRYGGLPADIYLPMALSRISREGKAGGATMLNLLTIDNSFGGMPDSCVNESIPHLLKAEKNAPDAPAPLVWVYPLREYTTTEDAALLAEMHSGDTFICAALNDGFPLSGVVSADSFLAHSSDIYRASVLVSPPPESAAVLAKLLAFAESGGHVLFYGSAARLAALPRHPRLHAVDAAGPTVKAREALEACGTVVRFESRAEWQEARCIVPSRSDNALFLAVFNPHETTDTLIRFPVGAPIPIGHEAEFGPDGLARIRFARADHCECRVFVEQKAGIVSVRETAPVNAHFLRRISVTGLENATVRLFPEAAFVDGAAVTTVIIPDITPVLDPGWRLVRDPSGTYLEKEGVTGDLALLMTR
;
A
#
# COMPACT_ATOMS: atom_id res chain seq x y z
N MET A 1 32.73 11.96 -4.17
CA MET A 1 31.46 12.73 -4.11
C MET A 1 31.34 13.59 -2.84
N PHE A 2 31.59 13.08 -1.63
CA PHE A 2 31.26 13.78 -0.37
C PHE A 2 32.10 14.98 0.08
N ARG A 3 33.24 15.29 -0.56
CA ARG A 3 34.16 16.34 -0.09
C ARG A 3 33.49 17.73 -0.01
N PHE A 4 32.68 18.08 -1.00
CA PHE A 4 31.94 19.35 -0.99
C PHE A 4 31.00 19.44 0.22
N TRP A 5 30.18 18.41 0.43
CA TRP A 5 29.21 18.37 1.52
C TRP A 5 29.84 18.35 2.91
N THR A 6 31.01 17.70 3.04
CA THR A 6 31.81 17.74 4.27
C THR A 6 32.24 19.17 4.60
N LEU A 7 32.88 19.85 3.63
CA LEU A 7 33.31 21.24 3.81
C LEU A 7 32.13 22.20 4.02
N PHE A 8 31.01 21.98 3.33
CA PHE A 8 29.79 22.76 3.53
C PHE A 8 29.26 22.61 4.95
N ARG A 9 29.17 21.39 5.47
CA ARG A 9 28.66 21.15 6.83
C ARG A 9 29.62 21.70 7.90
N GLU A 10 30.93 21.66 7.67
CA GLU A 10 31.94 22.30 8.54
C GLU A 10 31.77 23.83 8.59
N ALA A 11 31.53 24.47 7.44
CA ALA A 11 31.37 25.93 7.36
C ALA A 11 29.96 26.40 7.78
N CYS A 12 28.94 25.58 7.56
CA CYS A 12 27.53 25.89 7.74
C CYS A 12 26.82 24.82 8.59
N PRO A 13 27.15 24.68 9.89
CA PRO A 13 26.65 23.57 10.72
C PRO A 13 25.14 23.57 10.91
N ASP A 14 24.50 24.75 10.92
CA ASP A 14 23.09 24.91 11.27
C ASP A 14 22.15 25.11 10.06
N ILE A 15 22.69 25.20 8.84
CA ILE A 15 21.86 25.42 7.64
C ILE A 15 21.22 24.08 7.22
N PRO A 16 19.88 24.00 7.09
CA PRO A 16 19.21 22.80 6.59
C PRO A 16 19.65 22.46 5.16
N ILE A 17 19.80 21.18 4.85
CA ILE A 17 20.01 20.70 3.48
C ILE A 17 18.75 19.96 3.03
N GLU A 18 17.99 20.61 2.15
CA GLU A 18 16.79 20.02 1.57
C GLU A 18 17.15 19.20 0.32
N VAL A 19 16.61 18.00 0.22
CA VAL A 19 16.81 17.11 -0.93
C VAL A 19 15.51 16.91 -1.69
N ARG A 20 15.59 16.89 -3.02
CA ARG A 20 14.46 16.58 -3.90
C ARG A 20 14.31 15.07 -4.18
N GLY A 21 15.37 14.29 -3.99
CA GLY A 21 15.43 12.92 -4.50
C GLY A 21 15.39 12.85 -6.03
N THR A 22 15.39 11.63 -6.56
CA THR A 22 15.28 11.33 -7.99
C THR A 22 13.83 10.94 -8.35
N ASN A 23 13.58 10.49 -9.57
CA ASN A 23 12.32 9.86 -9.92
C ASN A 23 12.37 8.34 -9.82
N ASN A 24 13.56 7.73 -9.76
CA ASN A 24 13.70 6.28 -9.85
C ASN A 24 13.78 5.62 -8.48
N THR A 25 13.77 4.28 -8.53
CA THR A 25 14.13 3.44 -7.39
C THR A 25 15.62 3.53 -7.10
N ALA A 26 16.02 3.17 -5.87
CA ALA A 26 17.42 3.20 -5.48
C ALA A 26 18.30 2.26 -6.35
N GLY A 27 17.77 1.11 -6.79
CA GLY A 27 18.48 0.17 -7.66
C GLY A 27 18.67 0.72 -9.07
N ILE A 28 17.65 1.35 -9.65
CA ILE A 28 17.77 2.03 -10.95
C ILE A 28 18.80 3.15 -10.84
N ASP A 29 18.66 4.07 -9.88
CA ASP A 29 19.58 5.20 -9.70
C ASP A 29 21.04 4.77 -9.51
N TYR A 30 21.29 3.71 -8.72
CA TYR A 30 22.65 3.23 -8.52
C TYR A 30 23.20 2.58 -9.78
N SER A 31 22.41 1.75 -10.46
CA SER A 31 22.84 1.04 -11.67
C SER A 31 23.11 1.97 -12.87
N SER A 32 22.36 3.06 -13.02
CA SER A 32 22.51 4.00 -14.15
C SER A 32 23.44 5.16 -13.84
N ASP A 33 23.35 5.72 -12.63
CA ASP A 33 23.97 7.01 -12.28
C ASP A 33 24.92 6.91 -11.08
N GLY A 34 25.05 5.73 -10.46
CA GLY A 34 25.98 5.48 -9.36
C GLY A 34 25.64 6.25 -8.08
N VAL A 35 24.36 6.50 -7.80
CA VAL A 35 23.89 7.27 -6.63
C VAL A 35 24.00 6.43 -5.34
N PRO A 36 24.99 6.66 -4.45
CA PRO A 36 25.23 5.79 -3.30
C PRO A 36 24.30 6.18 -2.14
N LEU A 37 23.01 5.87 -2.27
CA LEU A 37 21.95 6.38 -1.40
C LEU A 37 22.16 6.00 0.08
N TYR A 38 22.61 4.77 0.34
CA TYR A 38 22.90 4.30 1.70
C TYR A 38 23.97 5.17 2.38
N ASP A 39 25.04 5.49 1.67
CA ASP A 39 26.11 6.34 2.20
C ASP A 39 25.64 7.80 2.37
N ILE A 40 24.84 8.32 1.44
CA ILE A 40 24.25 9.67 1.54
C ILE A 40 23.44 9.81 2.84
N TYR A 41 22.61 8.84 3.18
CA TYR A 41 21.78 8.88 4.40
C TYR A 41 22.60 8.76 5.68
N ARG A 42 23.74 8.07 5.63
CA ARG A 42 24.61 7.84 6.80
C ARG A 42 25.75 8.84 6.94
N ALA A 43 25.90 9.76 5.98
CA ALA A 43 26.99 10.73 5.97
C ALA A 43 26.90 11.80 7.07
N GLY A 44 25.77 11.87 7.80
CA GLY A 44 25.62 12.80 8.93
C GLY A 44 25.48 14.26 8.51
N PHE A 45 25.08 14.53 7.26
CA PHE A 45 24.93 15.89 6.75
C PHE A 45 23.63 16.58 7.16
N GLY A 46 22.77 15.96 7.96
CA GLY A 46 21.50 16.57 8.41
C GLY A 46 20.58 16.94 7.24
N ILE A 47 20.45 16.04 6.26
CA ILE A 47 19.58 16.22 5.09
C ILE A 47 18.13 15.89 5.44
N THR A 48 17.17 16.52 4.77
CA THR A 48 15.76 16.10 4.84
C THR A 48 15.58 14.71 4.19
N PRO A 49 14.53 13.95 4.53
CA PRO A 49 14.15 12.78 3.74
C PRO A 49 13.76 13.20 2.31
N PRO A 50 13.91 12.32 1.30
CA PRO A 50 13.46 12.63 -0.06
C PRO A 50 11.93 12.54 -0.17
N PRO A 51 11.29 13.46 -0.91
CA PRO A 51 9.88 13.34 -1.23
C PRO A 51 9.58 12.19 -2.21
N ASN A 52 8.30 11.87 -2.38
CA ASN A 52 7.79 11.16 -3.56
C ASN A 52 8.00 11.99 -4.84
N SER A 53 7.91 11.32 -5.99
CA SER A 53 8.13 11.92 -7.30
C SER A 53 6.80 12.30 -7.94
N PRO A 54 6.59 13.54 -8.42
CA PRO A 54 5.36 13.92 -9.12
C PRO A 54 5.27 13.34 -10.56
N TRP A 55 6.14 12.39 -10.92
CA TRP A 55 6.32 11.93 -12.30
C TRP A 55 5.16 11.08 -12.83
N ALA A 56 4.38 10.46 -11.94
CA ALA A 56 3.24 9.64 -12.31
C ALA A 56 2.22 10.45 -13.13
N ALA A 57 1.83 11.63 -12.67
CA ALA A 57 0.92 12.50 -13.41
C ALA A 57 1.51 13.10 -14.70
N ILE A 58 2.82 13.03 -14.90
CA ILE A 58 3.49 13.49 -16.13
C ILE A 58 3.58 12.36 -17.17
N THR A 59 3.81 11.13 -16.72
CA THR A 59 4.18 10.00 -17.59
C THR A 59 3.17 8.86 -17.61
N GLY A 60 2.17 8.89 -16.73
CA GLY A 60 1.28 7.75 -16.47
C GLY A 60 1.95 6.59 -15.74
N ASN A 61 3.20 6.75 -15.29
CA ASN A 61 3.98 5.70 -14.63
C ASN A 61 3.93 5.84 -13.10
N TYR A 62 2.81 5.43 -12.51
CA TYR A 62 2.62 5.41 -11.05
C TYR A 62 3.56 4.42 -10.36
N GLY A 63 3.83 3.28 -10.97
CA GLY A 63 4.73 2.28 -10.41
C GLY A 63 6.15 2.79 -10.17
N LEU A 64 6.66 3.66 -11.04
CA LEU A 64 7.96 4.32 -10.83
C LEU A 64 7.94 5.24 -9.62
N GLU A 65 6.89 6.05 -9.45
CA GLU A 65 6.73 6.88 -8.26
C GLU A 65 6.63 6.01 -6.99
N LEU A 66 5.75 5.01 -6.98
CA LEU A 66 5.45 4.22 -5.78
C LEU A 66 6.65 3.35 -5.38
N ALA A 67 7.27 2.63 -6.32
CA ALA A 67 8.49 1.86 -6.05
C ALA A 67 9.66 2.77 -5.69
N GLY A 68 9.78 3.91 -6.37
CA GLY A 68 10.79 4.93 -6.06
C GLY A 68 10.63 5.44 -4.62
N HIS A 69 9.40 5.73 -4.22
CA HIS A 69 9.12 6.21 -2.88
C HIS A 69 9.39 5.13 -1.82
N LEU A 70 8.95 3.89 -2.04
CA LEU A 70 9.23 2.76 -1.13
C LEU A 70 10.74 2.50 -0.99
N SER A 71 11.45 2.26 -2.09
CA SER A 71 12.88 1.90 -2.05
C SER A 71 13.75 2.97 -1.39
N ARG A 72 13.48 4.25 -1.66
CA ARG A 72 14.21 5.37 -1.04
C ARG A 72 13.85 5.62 0.42
N ASN A 73 12.66 5.22 0.86
CA ASN A 73 12.21 5.38 2.24
C ASN A 73 12.26 4.07 3.02
N CYS A 74 12.99 3.03 2.57
CA CYS A 74 13.19 1.81 3.36
C CYS A 74 14.23 2.00 4.49
N GLU A 75 15.18 2.90 4.28
CA GLU A 75 16.00 3.57 5.29
C GLU A 75 15.77 5.08 5.16
N LEU A 76 16.09 5.85 6.19
CA LEU A 76 15.93 7.30 6.18
C LEU A 76 17.15 7.97 6.82
N PRO A 77 17.50 9.20 6.39
CA PRO A 77 18.50 10.02 7.07
C PRO A 77 18.07 10.46 8.49
N GLY A 78 16.78 10.31 8.82
CA GLY A 78 16.17 10.60 10.11
C GLY A 78 14.95 9.70 10.37
N GLY A 79 14.00 10.16 11.18
CA GLY A 79 12.79 9.39 11.50
C GLY A 79 11.61 9.61 10.55
N ASP A 80 11.61 10.72 9.81
CA ASP A 80 10.44 11.18 9.06
C ASP A 80 10.42 10.73 7.61
N MET A 81 9.23 10.36 7.13
CA MET A 81 8.95 10.08 5.72
C MET A 81 8.17 11.26 5.14
N MET A 82 8.63 11.82 4.02
CA MET A 82 8.05 13.02 3.42
C MET A 82 7.13 12.69 2.26
N PHE A 83 5.91 13.22 2.31
CA PHE A 83 5.02 13.32 1.17
C PHE A 83 5.03 14.76 0.64
N ARG A 84 5.29 14.91 -0.66
CA ARG A 84 5.23 16.17 -1.38
C ARG A 84 4.09 16.16 -2.39
N TYR A 85 3.34 17.24 -2.40
CA TYR A 85 2.23 17.41 -3.32
C TYR A 85 2.28 18.78 -4.00
N TYR A 86 2.01 18.81 -5.30
CA TYR A 86 2.08 20.02 -6.09
C TYR A 86 0.65 20.53 -6.30
N LEU A 87 0.22 21.52 -5.52
CA LEU A 87 -1.06 22.19 -5.79
C LEU A 87 -0.92 23.04 -7.05
N HIS A 88 0.14 23.84 -7.07
CA HIS A 88 0.60 24.60 -8.22
C HIS A 88 2.09 24.30 -8.45
N ASP A 89 2.53 24.44 -9.70
CA ASP A 89 3.97 24.40 -10.02
C ASP A 89 4.41 25.83 -10.38
N PRO A 90 5.31 26.46 -9.62
CA PRO A 90 5.86 27.75 -9.99
C PRO A 90 6.99 27.63 -11.03
N TRP A 91 7.56 26.43 -11.24
CA TRP A 91 8.64 26.20 -12.20
C TRP A 91 8.14 25.96 -13.62
N TRP A 92 6.93 25.42 -13.77
CA TRP A 92 6.25 25.21 -15.04
C TRP A 92 4.91 25.94 -15.02
N VAL A 93 4.48 26.49 -16.16
CA VAL A 93 3.19 27.19 -16.23
C VAL A 93 2.05 26.16 -16.23
N ASN A 94 1.70 25.63 -15.06
CA ASN A 94 0.55 24.74 -14.85
C ASN A 94 0.06 24.74 -13.39
N THR A 95 -1.19 24.31 -13.22
CA THR A 95 -1.82 23.95 -11.94
C THR A 95 -2.02 22.45 -11.93
N PRO A 96 -1.09 21.64 -11.36
CA PRO A 96 -1.15 20.19 -11.45
C PRO A 96 -2.48 19.59 -11.01
N TRP A 97 -3.16 20.16 -10.00
CA TRP A 97 -4.51 19.72 -9.61
C TRP A 97 -5.46 19.56 -10.80
N TYR A 98 -5.55 20.53 -11.69
CA TYR A 98 -6.42 20.46 -12.86
C TYR A 98 -5.69 19.92 -14.09
N ASP A 99 -4.47 20.39 -14.35
CA ASP A 99 -3.77 20.16 -15.62
C ASP A 99 -3.09 18.80 -15.71
N ARG A 100 -2.85 18.14 -14.56
CA ARG A 100 -2.10 16.86 -14.48
C ARG A 100 -2.91 15.78 -13.77
N TYR A 101 -3.47 16.10 -12.60
CA TYR A 101 -4.24 15.18 -11.79
C TYR A 101 -5.70 15.11 -12.21
N GLY A 102 -6.17 16.04 -13.06
CA GLY A 102 -7.54 16.02 -13.60
C GLY A 102 -8.63 16.24 -12.56
N GLY A 103 -8.32 16.92 -11.46
CA GLY A 103 -9.20 17.09 -10.30
C GLY A 103 -9.38 15.80 -9.49
N LEU A 104 -8.50 14.81 -9.67
CA LEU A 104 -8.59 13.51 -9.01
C LEU A 104 -7.53 13.39 -7.90
N PRO A 105 -7.86 12.79 -6.75
CA PRO A 105 -6.95 12.64 -5.61
C PRO A 105 -6.00 11.43 -5.70
N ALA A 106 -5.79 10.83 -6.87
CA ALA A 106 -4.97 9.62 -7.01
C ALA A 106 -3.53 9.84 -6.51
N ASP A 107 -2.92 10.95 -6.92
CA ASP A 107 -1.57 11.38 -6.52
C ASP A 107 -1.45 11.80 -5.04
N ILE A 108 -2.57 11.87 -4.32
CA ILE A 108 -2.60 12.00 -2.86
C ILE A 108 -2.71 10.62 -2.23
N TYR A 109 -3.72 9.85 -2.64
CA TYR A 109 -4.09 8.60 -1.98
C TYR A 109 -3.05 7.49 -2.17
N LEU A 110 -2.51 7.32 -3.39
CA LEU A 110 -1.57 6.23 -3.65
C LEU A 110 -0.27 6.41 -2.86
N PRO A 111 0.41 7.58 -2.88
CA PRO A 111 1.67 7.74 -2.15
C PRO A 111 1.46 7.75 -0.63
N MET A 112 0.39 8.37 -0.13
CA MET A 112 0.12 8.43 1.32
C MET A 112 -0.33 7.09 1.93
N ALA A 113 -0.79 6.14 1.10
CA ALA A 113 -1.10 4.78 1.55
C ALA A 113 0.14 3.88 1.69
N LEU A 114 1.32 4.32 1.26
CA LEU A 114 2.56 3.55 1.40
C LEU A 114 3.04 3.52 2.85
N SER A 115 3.65 2.40 3.24
CA SER A 115 4.16 2.20 4.59
C SER A 115 5.62 1.73 4.60
N ARG A 116 6.40 2.23 5.55
CA ARG A 116 7.72 1.68 5.91
C ARG A 116 7.66 1.04 7.28
N ILE A 117 8.53 0.06 7.51
CA ILE A 117 8.78 -0.51 8.83
C ILE A 117 10.16 -0.03 9.28
N SER A 118 10.20 0.76 10.35
CA SER A 118 11.45 1.28 10.93
C SER A 118 12.31 0.16 11.53
N ARG A 119 13.56 0.48 11.89
CA ARG A 119 14.49 -0.47 12.54
C ARG A 119 13.98 -0.97 13.90
N GLU A 120 13.10 -0.22 14.55
CA GLU A 120 12.44 -0.57 15.80
C GLU A 120 11.22 -1.48 15.58
N GLY A 121 10.91 -1.85 14.33
CA GLY A 121 9.76 -2.66 13.98
C GLY A 121 8.43 -1.89 13.92
N LYS A 122 8.46 -0.54 13.91
CA LYS A 122 7.24 0.28 13.82
C LYS A 122 6.86 0.51 12.37
N ALA A 123 5.64 0.12 11.99
CA ALA A 123 5.05 0.48 10.71
C ALA A 123 4.50 1.91 10.74
N GLY A 124 4.66 2.65 9.64
CA GLY A 124 4.14 4.01 9.50
C GLY A 124 4.23 4.54 8.07
N GLY A 125 3.39 5.52 7.75
CA GLY A 125 3.42 6.27 6.49
C GLY A 125 4.16 7.61 6.58
N ALA A 126 3.78 8.55 5.71
CA ALA A 126 4.33 9.90 5.70
C ALA A 126 4.02 10.67 7.00
N THR A 127 5.04 11.30 7.57
CA THR A 127 4.95 12.13 8.79
C THR A 127 5.29 13.59 8.53
N MET A 128 5.75 13.91 7.32
CA MET A 128 6.10 15.25 6.88
C MET A 128 5.35 15.58 5.60
N LEU A 129 4.58 16.68 5.62
CA LEU A 129 3.85 17.19 4.47
C LEU A 129 4.62 18.37 3.85
N ASN A 130 4.85 18.31 2.54
CA ASN A 130 5.49 19.38 1.79
C ASN A 130 4.61 19.79 0.59
N LEU A 131 3.95 20.94 0.69
CA LEU A 131 3.08 21.45 -0.37
C LEU A 131 3.84 22.45 -1.25
N LEU A 132 3.81 22.23 -2.56
CA LEU A 132 4.34 23.20 -3.51
C LEU A 132 3.28 24.23 -3.86
N THR A 133 3.50 25.42 -3.28
CA THR A 133 2.88 26.74 -3.41
C THR A 133 1.35 26.84 -3.44
N ILE A 134 0.83 27.92 -2.87
CA ILE A 134 -0.60 28.26 -2.82
C ILE A 134 -1.05 29.16 -3.99
N ASP A 135 -0.10 29.79 -4.69
CA ASP A 135 -0.37 30.63 -5.85
C ASP A 135 -0.04 29.90 -7.16
N ASN A 136 -0.81 30.16 -8.21
CA ASN A 136 -0.51 29.66 -9.54
C ASN A 136 0.70 30.38 -10.14
N SER A 137 1.16 29.94 -11.32
CA SER A 137 2.33 30.51 -12.01
C SER A 137 2.20 32.00 -12.39
N PHE A 138 1.04 32.63 -12.16
CA PHE A 138 0.77 34.05 -12.36
C PHE A 138 0.55 34.83 -11.04
N GLY A 139 0.80 34.21 -9.89
CA GLY A 139 0.60 34.83 -8.56
C GLY A 139 -0.85 34.89 -8.09
N GLY A 140 -1.78 34.22 -8.79
CA GLY A 140 -3.18 34.13 -8.37
C GLY A 140 -3.39 32.99 -7.37
N MET A 141 -4.24 33.19 -6.37
CA MET A 141 -4.57 32.16 -5.36
C MET A 141 -6.04 31.74 -5.51
N PRO A 142 -6.37 30.83 -6.45
CA PRO A 142 -7.75 30.41 -6.66
C PRO A 142 -8.25 29.53 -5.50
N ASP A 143 -9.44 29.84 -4.97
CA ASP A 143 -10.04 29.10 -3.87
C ASP A 143 -10.29 27.62 -4.19
N SER A 144 -10.63 27.30 -5.44
CA SER A 144 -11.10 25.97 -5.85
C SER A 144 -10.01 24.89 -5.72
N CYS A 145 -8.78 25.18 -6.19
CA CYS A 145 -7.65 24.23 -6.16
C CYS A 145 -7.35 23.76 -4.72
N VAL A 146 -7.42 24.69 -3.77
CA VAL A 146 -7.15 24.43 -2.35
C VAL A 146 -8.35 23.74 -1.69
N ASN A 147 -9.55 24.28 -1.87
CA ASN A 147 -10.76 23.75 -1.21
C ASN A 147 -11.15 22.34 -1.68
N GLU A 148 -10.82 21.98 -2.93
CA GLU A 148 -11.10 20.66 -3.48
C GLU A 148 -10.10 19.61 -2.98
N SER A 149 -8.83 19.98 -2.79
CA SER A 149 -7.75 19.04 -2.44
C SER A 149 -7.59 18.83 -0.93
N ILE A 150 -7.87 19.84 -0.08
CA ILE A 150 -7.74 19.74 1.38
C ILE A 150 -8.49 18.53 1.96
N PRO A 151 -9.78 18.26 1.63
CA PRO A 151 -10.49 17.11 2.18
C PRO A 151 -9.79 15.78 1.88
N HIS A 152 -9.13 15.67 0.72
CA HIS A 152 -8.40 14.47 0.33
C HIS A 152 -7.10 14.30 1.11
N LEU A 153 -6.35 15.38 1.34
CA LEU A 153 -5.16 15.38 2.20
C LEU A 153 -5.51 14.98 3.63
N LEU A 154 -6.55 15.59 4.21
CA LEU A 154 -7.01 15.27 5.58
C LEU A 154 -7.53 13.83 5.69
N LYS A 155 -8.22 13.33 4.66
CA LYS A 155 -8.68 11.93 4.63
C LYS A 155 -7.49 10.97 4.59
N ALA A 156 -6.48 11.25 3.76
CA ALA A 156 -5.29 10.41 3.66
C ALA A 156 -4.45 10.44 4.95
N GLU A 157 -4.32 11.59 5.61
CA GLU A 157 -3.67 11.72 6.92
C GLU A 157 -4.42 10.93 8.01
N LYS A 158 -5.75 11.08 8.08
CA LYS A 158 -6.58 10.34 9.03
C LYS A 158 -6.40 8.82 8.90
N ASN A 159 -6.25 8.34 7.67
CA ASN A 159 -6.16 6.92 7.34
C ASN A 159 -4.70 6.45 7.16
N ALA A 160 -3.72 7.19 7.69
CA ALA A 160 -2.32 6.87 7.54
C ALA A 160 -2.02 5.44 8.04
N PRO A 161 -1.15 4.69 7.34
CA PRO A 161 -0.83 3.33 7.74
C PRO A 161 -0.20 3.25 9.12
N ASP A 162 -0.63 2.29 9.95
CA ASP A 162 -0.13 2.06 11.32
C ASP A 162 0.35 0.62 11.57
N ALA A 163 0.19 -0.27 10.59
CA ALA A 163 0.55 -1.68 10.67
C ALA A 163 1.20 -2.17 9.37
N PRO A 164 1.97 -3.28 9.40
CA PRO A 164 2.58 -3.86 8.20
C PRO A 164 1.55 -4.11 7.09
N ALA A 165 1.87 -3.64 5.88
CA ALA A 165 0.99 -3.79 4.73
C ALA A 165 0.79 -5.27 4.34
N PRO A 166 -0.27 -5.61 3.58
CA PRO A 166 -0.47 -6.98 3.10
C PRO A 166 0.71 -7.54 2.29
N LEU A 167 1.43 -6.68 1.56
CA LEU A 167 2.68 -7.03 0.88
C LEU A 167 3.79 -6.11 1.36
N VAL A 168 4.91 -6.69 1.81
CA VAL A 168 6.07 -5.95 2.31
C VAL A 168 7.31 -6.30 1.50
N TRP A 169 7.91 -5.28 0.90
CA TRP A 169 9.15 -5.39 0.14
C TRP A 169 10.36 -5.42 1.09
N VAL A 170 11.05 -6.56 1.16
CA VAL A 170 12.36 -6.67 1.81
C VAL A 170 13.42 -6.21 0.82
N TYR A 171 13.81 -4.94 0.95
CA TYR A 171 14.63 -4.25 -0.04
C TYR A 171 16.11 -4.17 0.37
N PRO A 172 17.04 -4.65 -0.46
CA PRO A 172 18.48 -4.72 -0.13
C PRO A 172 19.20 -3.39 -0.42
N LEU A 173 18.77 -2.30 0.24
CA LEU A 173 19.29 -0.95 -0.05
C LEU A 173 20.81 -0.86 0.08
N ARG A 174 21.38 -1.39 1.16
CA ARG A 174 22.83 -1.34 1.40
C ARG A 174 23.54 -2.13 0.31
N GLU A 175 23.18 -3.38 0.10
CA GLU A 175 23.83 -4.25 -0.88
C GLU A 175 23.72 -3.70 -2.30
N TYR A 176 22.58 -3.13 -2.68
CA TYR A 176 22.41 -2.49 -3.98
C TYR A 176 23.25 -1.23 -4.13
N THR A 177 23.29 -0.36 -3.12
CA THR A 177 23.93 0.97 -3.27
C THR A 177 25.39 1.02 -2.82
N THR A 178 26.01 -0.13 -2.54
CA THR A 178 27.45 -0.26 -2.25
C THR A 178 28.14 -1.33 -3.09
N THR A 179 27.46 -1.97 -4.03
CA THR A 179 28.08 -3.02 -4.86
C THR A 179 28.97 -2.43 -5.96
N GLU A 180 29.98 -3.17 -6.36
CA GLU A 180 30.79 -2.92 -7.56
C GLU A 180 30.62 -4.04 -8.60
N ASP A 181 29.75 -5.02 -8.31
CA ASP A 181 29.49 -6.16 -9.20
C ASP A 181 28.57 -5.76 -10.36
N ALA A 182 29.13 -5.76 -11.58
CA ALA A 182 28.41 -5.45 -12.80
C ALA A 182 27.20 -6.37 -13.07
N ALA A 183 27.26 -7.64 -12.66
CA ALA A 183 26.12 -8.55 -12.80
C ALA A 183 24.97 -8.11 -11.89
N LEU A 184 25.28 -7.71 -10.64
CA LEU A 184 24.28 -7.21 -9.70
C LEU A 184 23.68 -5.87 -10.13
N LEU A 185 24.44 -5.00 -10.79
CA LEU A 185 23.92 -3.75 -11.40
C LEU A 185 22.82 -4.04 -12.44
N ALA A 186 23.03 -5.03 -13.31
CA ALA A 186 22.01 -5.42 -14.28
C ALA A 186 20.78 -6.06 -13.60
N GLU A 187 20.99 -6.92 -12.61
CA GLU A 187 19.92 -7.57 -11.85
C GLU A 187 19.04 -6.57 -11.09
N MET A 188 19.63 -5.61 -10.37
CA MET A 188 18.85 -4.60 -9.64
C MET A 188 18.05 -3.69 -10.57
N HIS A 189 18.63 -3.32 -11.72
CA HIS A 189 17.96 -2.47 -12.70
C HIS A 189 16.73 -3.17 -13.29
N SER A 190 16.92 -4.42 -13.73
CA SER A 190 15.84 -5.24 -14.31
C SER A 190 14.77 -5.56 -13.26
N GLY A 191 15.17 -5.91 -12.05
CA GLY A 191 14.27 -6.24 -10.95
C GLY A 191 13.40 -5.05 -10.53
N ASP A 192 14.00 -3.88 -10.33
CA ASP A 192 13.24 -2.69 -9.94
C ASP A 192 12.33 -2.19 -11.08
N THR A 193 12.80 -2.27 -12.34
CA THR A 193 11.96 -1.96 -13.52
C THR A 193 10.75 -2.89 -13.60
N PHE A 194 10.94 -4.18 -13.32
CA PHE A 194 9.85 -5.15 -13.23
C PHE A 194 8.85 -4.77 -12.13
N ILE A 195 9.32 -4.40 -10.93
CA ILE A 195 8.42 -3.97 -9.84
C ILE A 195 7.63 -2.72 -10.22
N CYS A 196 8.26 -1.72 -10.85
CA CYS A 196 7.57 -0.55 -11.37
C CYS A 196 6.47 -0.94 -12.37
N ALA A 197 6.77 -1.82 -13.32
CA ALA A 197 5.80 -2.29 -14.29
C ALA A 197 4.69 -3.13 -13.65
N ALA A 198 5.00 -3.95 -12.64
CA ALA A 198 4.04 -4.77 -11.91
C ALA A 198 3.06 -3.90 -11.11
N LEU A 199 3.53 -2.83 -10.47
CA LEU A 199 2.69 -1.85 -9.77
C LEU A 199 1.72 -1.15 -10.73
N ASN A 200 2.18 -0.74 -11.92
CA ASN A 200 1.30 -0.18 -12.96
C ASN A 200 0.28 -1.20 -13.49
N ASP A 201 0.52 -2.49 -13.29
CA ASP A 201 -0.38 -3.59 -13.65
C ASP A 201 -1.17 -4.10 -12.42
N GLY A 202 -1.26 -3.30 -11.35
CA GLY A 202 -2.09 -3.56 -10.18
C GLY A 202 -1.50 -4.56 -9.18
N PHE A 203 -0.20 -4.86 -9.23
CA PHE A 203 0.46 -5.63 -8.18
C PHE A 203 0.40 -4.86 -6.85
N PRO A 204 -0.22 -5.40 -5.79
CA PRO A 204 -0.62 -4.61 -4.63
C PRO A 204 0.49 -4.42 -3.59
N LEU A 205 1.70 -4.06 -4.04
CA LEU A 205 2.85 -3.80 -3.17
C LEU A 205 2.77 -2.39 -2.57
N SER A 206 2.82 -2.30 -1.23
CA SER A 206 2.59 -1.03 -0.53
C SER A 206 3.40 -0.86 0.76
N GLY A 207 4.07 -1.91 1.23
CA GLY A 207 4.95 -1.88 2.38
C GLY A 207 6.42 -2.06 1.99
N VAL A 208 7.34 -1.51 2.77
CA VAL A 208 8.78 -1.73 2.61
C VAL A 208 9.51 -1.85 3.94
N VAL A 209 10.55 -2.67 3.96
CA VAL A 209 11.55 -2.75 5.02
C VAL A 209 12.92 -2.97 4.39
N SER A 210 13.96 -2.32 4.91
CA SER A 210 15.33 -2.60 4.44
C SER A 210 15.77 -4.01 4.85
N ALA A 211 16.67 -4.63 4.10
CA ALA A 211 17.26 -5.92 4.48
C ALA A 211 17.94 -5.86 5.86
N ASP A 212 18.60 -4.75 6.19
CA ASP A 212 19.24 -4.52 7.48
C ASP A 212 18.21 -4.47 8.64
N SER A 213 17.10 -3.73 8.46
CA SER A 213 16.03 -3.66 9.46
C SER A 213 15.27 -4.99 9.56
N PHE A 214 15.00 -5.64 8.43
CA PHE A 214 14.40 -6.98 8.39
C PHE A 214 15.18 -7.96 9.26
N LEU A 215 16.52 -7.97 9.20
CA LEU A 215 17.34 -8.82 10.05
C LEU A 215 17.19 -8.51 11.55
N ALA A 216 16.94 -7.26 11.93
CA ALA A 216 16.81 -6.84 13.32
C ALA A 216 15.47 -7.23 13.98
N HIS A 217 14.41 -7.49 13.21
CA HIS A 217 13.07 -7.71 13.75
C HIS A 217 12.77 -9.16 14.16
N SER A 218 11.74 -9.41 14.95
CA SER A 218 11.11 -10.73 14.96
C SER A 218 10.36 -10.94 13.65
N SER A 219 10.34 -12.16 13.11
CA SER A 219 9.54 -12.48 11.93
C SER A 219 8.02 -12.41 12.19
N ASP A 220 7.61 -12.34 13.46
CA ASP A 220 6.19 -12.32 13.84
C ASP A 220 5.44 -11.08 13.37
N ILE A 221 6.15 -9.95 13.22
CA ILE A 221 5.52 -8.70 12.72
C ILE A 221 5.02 -8.84 11.28
N TYR A 222 5.52 -9.82 10.52
CA TYR A 222 5.19 -10.03 9.10
C TYR A 222 4.15 -11.12 8.88
N ARG A 223 3.58 -11.71 9.94
CA ARG A 223 2.74 -12.92 9.86
C ARG A 223 1.49 -12.77 8.99
N ALA A 224 0.97 -11.55 8.85
CA ALA A 224 -0.16 -11.22 7.99
C ALA A 224 0.25 -10.54 6.68
N SER A 225 1.51 -10.67 6.29
CA SER A 225 2.08 -10.10 5.07
C SER A 225 2.69 -11.20 4.20
N VAL A 226 2.62 -11.01 2.89
CA VAL A 226 3.50 -11.70 1.94
C VAL A 226 4.77 -10.88 1.83
N LEU A 227 5.93 -11.50 2.06
CA LEU A 227 7.21 -10.84 1.86
C LEU A 227 7.59 -10.90 0.38
N VAL A 228 7.96 -9.77 -0.19
CA VAL A 228 8.44 -9.65 -1.57
C VAL A 228 9.92 -9.31 -1.52
N SER A 229 10.78 -9.99 -2.27
CA SER A 229 12.22 -9.73 -2.22
C SER A 229 12.90 -10.14 -3.53
N PRO A 230 13.95 -9.46 -3.98
CA PRO A 230 14.86 -10.08 -4.94
C PRO A 230 15.60 -11.26 -4.28
N PRO A 231 16.18 -12.21 -5.02
CA PRO A 231 17.13 -13.16 -4.46
C PRO A 231 18.18 -12.41 -3.63
N PRO A 232 18.32 -12.65 -2.30
CA PRO A 232 19.17 -11.82 -1.45
C PRO A 232 20.66 -12.08 -1.68
N GLU A 233 21.49 -11.02 -1.61
CA GLU A 233 22.96 -11.18 -1.57
C GLU A 233 23.44 -11.70 -0.21
N SER A 234 22.71 -11.39 0.86
CA SER A 234 23.05 -11.80 2.22
C SER A 234 22.49 -13.17 2.54
N ALA A 235 23.38 -14.13 2.84
CA ALA A 235 22.99 -15.46 3.30
C ALA A 235 22.12 -15.43 4.58
N ALA A 236 22.33 -14.42 5.45
CA ALA A 236 21.51 -14.24 6.64
C ALA A 236 20.08 -13.79 6.30
N VAL A 237 19.91 -12.92 5.31
CA VAL A 237 18.59 -12.49 4.83
C VAL A 237 17.87 -13.67 4.19
N LEU A 238 18.55 -14.42 3.33
CA LEU A 238 17.98 -15.64 2.73
C LEU A 238 17.57 -16.65 3.81
N ALA A 239 18.44 -16.97 4.76
CA ALA A 239 18.12 -17.90 5.85
C ALA A 239 16.88 -17.46 6.65
N LYS A 240 16.74 -16.16 6.90
CA LYS A 240 15.58 -15.61 7.63
C LYS A 240 14.28 -15.66 6.80
N LEU A 241 14.34 -15.38 5.50
CA LEU A 241 13.19 -15.54 4.60
C LEU A 241 12.75 -17.01 4.53
N LEU A 242 13.69 -17.95 4.48
CA LEU A 242 13.40 -19.39 4.52
C LEU A 242 12.74 -19.79 5.83
N ALA A 243 13.28 -19.37 6.98
CA ALA A 243 12.69 -19.64 8.29
C ALA A 243 11.28 -19.03 8.43
N PHE A 244 11.06 -17.84 7.87
CA PHE A 244 9.72 -17.24 7.80
C PHE A 244 8.76 -18.12 7.00
N ALA A 245 9.19 -18.64 5.85
CA ALA A 245 8.39 -19.55 5.03
C ALA A 245 8.10 -20.88 5.72
N GLU A 246 9.08 -21.47 6.40
CA GLU A 246 8.93 -22.71 7.19
C GLU A 246 7.92 -22.55 8.33
N SER A 247 7.85 -21.36 8.93
CA SER A 247 6.87 -21.03 9.96
C SER A 247 5.49 -20.63 9.39
N GLY A 248 5.26 -20.83 8.09
CA GLY A 248 3.96 -20.66 7.44
C GLY A 248 3.76 -19.34 6.69
N GLY A 249 4.74 -18.43 6.73
CA GLY A 249 4.72 -17.20 5.93
C GLY A 249 4.90 -17.47 4.44
N HIS A 250 4.57 -16.50 3.60
CA HIS A 250 4.81 -16.57 2.16
C HIS A 250 5.89 -15.59 1.71
N VAL A 251 6.76 -16.04 0.81
CA VAL A 251 7.78 -15.19 0.19
C VAL A 251 7.65 -15.28 -1.32
N LEU A 252 7.57 -14.13 -1.98
CA LEU A 252 7.61 -13.96 -3.42
C LEU A 252 8.98 -13.41 -3.82
N PHE A 253 9.76 -14.20 -4.54
CA PHE A 253 11.01 -13.78 -5.15
C PHE A 253 10.81 -13.29 -6.57
N TYR A 254 11.48 -12.18 -6.93
CA TYR A 254 11.52 -11.68 -8.30
C TYR A 254 12.97 -11.43 -8.76
N GLY A 255 13.31 -11.77 -10.00
CA GLY A 255 14.68 -11.60 -10.52
C GLY A 255 14.90 -12.40 -11.79
N SER A 256 16.13 -12.48 -12.28
CA SER A 256 16.41 -13.31 -13.46
C SER A 256 16.18 -14.80 -13.19
N ALA A 257 15.80 -15.55 -14.23
CA ALA A 257 15.65 -17.00 -14.16
C ALA A 257 16.88 -17.72 -13.56
N ALA A 258 18.10 -17.23 -13.84
CA ALA A 258 19.33 -17.79 -13.30
C ALA A 258 19.44 -17.60 -11.78
N ARG A 259 19.17 -16.39 -11.28
CA ARG A 259 19.17 -16.08 -9.85
C ARG A 259 18.07 -16.83 -9.10
N LEU A 260 16.88 -16.93 -9.69
CA LEU A 260 15.74 -17.66 -9.11
C LEU A 260 16.00 -19.17 -9.04
N ALA A 261 16.67 -19.76 -10.04
CA ALA A 261 16.98 -21.18 -10.04
C ALA A 261 17.94 -21.61 -8.93
N ALA A 262 18.73 -20.67 -8.37
CA ALA A 262 19.63 -20.91 -7.25
C ALA A 262 18.91 -20.94 -5.89
N LEU A 263 17.65 -20.50 -5.81
CA LEU A 263 16.90 -20.49 -4.56
C LEU A 263 16.42 -21.92 -4.18
N PRO A 264 16.38 -22.24 -2.87
CA PRO A 264 15.75 -23.46 -2.39
C PRO A 264 14.28 -23.54 -2.81
N ARG A 265 13.79 -24.75 -3.04
CA ARG A 265 12.37 -25.00 -3.32
C ARG A 265 11.59 -25.22 -2.04
N HIS A 266 10.47 -24.54 -1.88
CA HIS A 266 9.53 -24.75 -0.78
C HIS A 266 8.13 -24.28 -1.19
N PRO A 267 7.02 -24.92 -0.75
CA PRO A 267 5.66 -24.60 -1.23
C PRO A 267 5.17 -23.18 -0.94
N ARG A 268 5.79 -22.50 0.03
CA ARG A 268 5.50 -21.10 0.38
C ARG A 268 6.48 -20.09 -0.25
N LEU A 269 7.42 -20.57 -1.06
CA LEU A 269 8.34 -19.73 -1.82
C LEU A 269 7.87 -19.71 -3.28
N HIS A 270 7.58 -18.51 -3.77
CA HIS A 270 7.09 -18.26 -5.11
C HIS A 270 8.17 -17.52 -5.88
N ALA A 271 8.33 -17.81 -7.17
CA ALA A 271 9.38 -17.20 -7.99
C ALA A 271 8.78 -16.62 -9.27
N VAL A 272 9.14 -15.38 -9.59
CA VAL A 272 8.64 -14.65 -10.75
C VAL A 272 9.82 -14.10 -11.55
N ASP A 273 9.96 -14.57 -12.79
CA ASP A 273 11.00 -14.09 -13.69
C ASP A 273 10.74 -12.64 -14.09
N ALA A 274 11.68 -11.75 -13.75
CA ALA A 274 11.58 -10.33 -14.03
C ALA A 274 11.64 -9.99 -15.53
N ALA A 275 12.11 -10.92 -16.37
CA ALA A 275 12.04 -10.77 -17.83
C ALA A 275 10.67 -11.17 -18.42
N GLY A 276 9.79 -11.78 -17.61
CA GLY A 276 8.48 -12.26 -18.02
C GLY A 276 7.36 -11.23 -17.89
N PRO A 277 6.11 -11.62 -18.23
CA PRO A 277 4.94 -10.76 -18.07
C PRO A 277 4.67 -10.37 -16.62
N THR A 278 4.39 -9.09 -16.35
CA THR A 278 4.13 -8.55 -15.00
C THR A 278 2.91 -9.16 -14.32
N VAL A 279 1.92 -9.65 -15.08
CA VAL A 279 0.77 -10.41 -14.56
C VAL A 279 1.17 -11.62 -13.71
N LYS A 280 2.34 -12.23 -13.99
CA LYS A 280 2.88 -13.35 -13.21
C LYS A 280 3.12 -12.99 -11.75
N ALA A 281 3.38 -11.72 -11.43
CA ALA A 281 3.48 -11.26 -10.05
C ALA A 281 2.16 -11.44 -9.28
N ARG A 282 1.02 -11.07 -9.89
CA ARG A 282 -0.30 -11.24 -9.26
C ARG A 282 -0.78 -12.69 -9.27
N GLU A 283 -0.53 -13.43 -10.35
CA GLU A 283 -0.85 -14.87 -10.40
C GLU A 283 -0.15 -15.64 -9.28
N ALA A 284 1.11 -15.30 -8.96
CA ALA A 284 1.85 -15.94 -7.87
C ALA A 284 1.25 -15.62 -6.48
N LEU A 285 0.59 -14.48 -6.30
CA LEU A 285 -0.08 -14.13 -5.03
C LEU A 285 -1.31 -14.98 -4.76
N GLU A 286 -1.91 -15.60 -5.78
CA GLU A 286 -3.12 -16.41 -5.60
C GLU A 286 -2.85 -17.63 -4.72
N ALA A 287 -1.63 -18.20 -4.81
CA ALA A 287 -1.16 -19.25 -3.93
C ALA A 287 -0.96 -18.78 -2.47
N CYS A 288 -0.96 -17.47 -2.23
CA CYS A 288 -0.92 -16.85 -0.91
C CYS A 288 -2.32 -16.49 -0.38
N GLY A 289 -3.39 -16.77 -1.14
CA GLY A 289 -4.76 -16.38 -0.80
C GLY A 289 -5.15 -14.96 -1.25
N THR A 290 -4.23 -14.22 -1.88
CA THR A 290 -4.50 -12.87 -2.40
C THR A 290 -4.79 -12.93 -3.90
N VAL A 291 -5.93 -12.38 -4.33
CA VAL A 291 -6.32 -12.29 -5.73
C VAL A 291 -6.52 -10.82 -6.07
N VAL A 292 -5.90 -10.39 -7.16
CA VAL A 292 -6.16 -9.10 -7.80
C VAL A 292 -6.18 -9.34 -9.31
N ARG A 293 -7.37 -9.33 -9.90
CA ARG A 293 -7.57 -9.49 -11.35
C ARG A 293 -8.43 -8.38 -11.90
N PHE A 294 -8.32 -8.17 -13.21
CA PHE A 294 -9.07 -7.15 -13.92
C PHE A 294 -9.83 -7.80 -15.08
N GLU A 295 -11.14 -7.61 -15.10
CA GLU A 295 -12.00 -7.96 -16.23
C GLU A 295 -12.35 -6.65 -16.96
N SER A 296 -11.53 -6.30 -17.96
CA SER A 296 -11.72 -5.09 -18.77
C SER A 296 -12.61 -5.35 -19.99
N ARG A 297 -13.37 -4.33 -20.40
CA ARG A 297 -14.23 -4.37 -21.59
C ARG A 297 -13.49 -4.09 -22.91
N ALA A 298 -12.27 -3.58 -22.82
CA ALA A 298 -11.35 -3.35 -23.93
C ALA A 298 -9.90 -3.48 -23.44
N GLU A 299 -8.94 -3.54 -24.37
CA GLU A 299 -7.53 -3.47 -24.04
C GLU A 299 -7.12 -2.03 -23.75
N TRP A 300 -6.57 -1.79 -22.56
CA TRP A 300 -6.08 -0.48 -22.17
C TRP A 300 -4.62 -0.56 -21.72
N GLN A 301 -3.83 0.44 -22.12
CA GLN A 301 -2.38 0.52 -21.86
C GLN A 301 -2.05 1.36 -20.62
N GLU A 302 -3.01 2.12 -20.09
CA GLU A 302 -2.81 2.98 -18.93
C GLU A 302 -2.61 2.17 -17.65
N ALA A 303 -1.79 2.72 -16.75
CA ALA A 303 -1.52 2.13 -15.44
C ALA A 303 -2.80 2.01 -14.60
N ARG A 304 -2.89 0.93 -13.84
CA ARG A 304 -3.92 0.68 -12.82
C ARG A 304 -3.21 0.33 -11.53
N CYS A 305 -3.49 1.05 -10.46
CA CYS A 305 -2.82 0.84 -9.18
C CYS A 305 -3.82 0.49 -8.09
N ILE A 306 -3.46 -0.47 -7.26
CA ILE A 306 -4.17 -0.81 -6.03
C ILE A 306 -3.11 -0.85 -4.93
N VAL A 307 -3.18 0.10 -3.99
CA VAL A 307 -2.23 0.23 -2.90
C VAL A 307 -2.98 -0.06 -1.60
N PRO A 308 -2.91 -1.30 -1.08
CA PRO A 308 -3.58 -1.63 0.16
C PRO A 308 -2.76 -1.17 1.38
N SER A 309 -3.41 -0.64 2.40
CA SER A 309 -2.75 -0.30 3.67
C SER A 309 -3.60 -0.75 4.87
N ARG A 310 -2.97 -0.83 6.04
CA ARG A 310 -3.67 -1.14 7.29
C ARG A 310 -3.61 0.06 8.22
N SER A 311 -4.76 0.43 8.77
CA SER A 311 -4.90 1.51 9.74
C SER A 311 -6.08 1.18 10.65
N ASP A 312 -5.92 1.31 11.97
CA ASP A 312 -6.98 1.15 12.97
C ASP A 312 -7.80 -0.15 12.79
N ASN A 313 -7.08 -1.26 12.66
CA ASN A 313 -7.62 -2.62 12.48
C ASN A 313 -8.47 -2.81 11.20
N ALA A 314 -8.48 -1.84 10.28
CA ALA A 314 -9.13 -1.94 8.97
C ALA A 314 -8.10 -2.12 7.84
N LEU A 315 -8.59 -2.57 6.68
CA LEU A 315 -7.88 -2.51 5.42
C LEU A 315 -8.35 -1.27 4.65
N PHE A 316 -7.43 -0.46 4.14
CA PHE A 316 -7.72 0.62 3.22
C PHE A 316 -7.22 0.26 1.82
N LEU A 317 -7.98 0.65 0.80
CA LEU A 317 -7.60 0.47 -0.60
C LEU A 317 -7.52 1.85 -1.25
N ALA A 318 -6.30 2.32 -1.55
CA ALA A 318 -6.11 3.43 -2.47
C ALA A 318 -6.03 2.88 -3.90
N VAL A 319 -6.89 3.38 -4.79
CA VAL A 319 -7.08 2.85 -6.14
C VAL A 319 -6.96 3.97 -7.16
N PHE A 320 -6.19 3.73 -8.22
CA PHE A 320 -6.28 4.47 -9.47
C PHE A 320 -6.76 3.53 -10.57
N ASN A 321 -7.94 3.83 -11.09
CA ASN A 321 -8.60 3.07 -12.14
C ASN A 321 -8.89 3.98 -13.35
N PRO A 322 -8.08 3.96 -14.41
CA PRO A 322 -8.31 4.82 -15.57
C PRO A 322 -9.65 4.52 -16.29
N HIS A 323 -10.28 3.36 -16.06
CA HIS A 323 -11.47 2.91 -16.77
C HIS A 323 -12.52 2.29 -15.83
N GLU A 324 -13.54 3.06 -15.45
CA GLU A 324 -14.62 2.69 -14.52
C GLU A 324 -15.49 1.50 -15.00
N THR A 325 -15.34 1.07 -16.25
CA THR A 325 -16.00 -0.12 -16.81
C THR A 325 -15.26 -1.42 -16.50
N THR A 326 -14.09 -1.34 -15.86
CA THR A 326 -13.28 -2.50 -15.47
C THR A 326 -13.77 -3.07 -14.14
N ASP A 327 -14.10 -4.36 -14.12
CA ASP A 327 -14.39 -5.07 -12.89
C ASP A 327 -13.05 -5.48 -12.23
N THR A 328 -12.85 -5.08 -10.98
CA THR A 328 -11.70 -5.47 -10.17
C THR A 328 -12.11 -6.64 -9.29
N LEU A 329 -11.47 -7.79 -9.48
CA LEU A 329 -11.71 -8.99 -8.69
C LEU A 329 -10.68 -9.02 -7.57
N ILE A 330 -11.13 -8.90 -6.33
CA ILE A 330 -10.24 -8.77 -5.18
C ILE A 330 -10.58 -9.76 -4.06
N ARG A 331 -9.54 -10.39 -3.52
CA ARG A 331 -9.62 -11.26 -2.35
C ARG A 331 -8.32 -11.17 -1.56
N PHE A 332 -8.41 -11.18 -0.23
CA PHE A 332 -7.29 -11.37 0.68
C PHE A 332 -7.50 -12.67 1.48
N PRO A 333 -6.50 -13.15 2.25
CA PRO A 333 -6.62 -14.39 3.02
C PRO A 333 -7.83 -14.46 3.98
N VAL A 334 -8.32 -13.31 4.43
CA VAL A 334 -9.49 -13.18 5.31
C VAL A 334 -10.82 -13.05 4.55
N GLY A 335 -10.83 -13.13 3.22
CA GLY A 335 -12.02 -13.02 2.38
C GLY A 335 -11.95 -11.85 1.39
N ALA A 336 -13.04 -11.64 0.64
CA ALA A 336 -13.14 -10.50 -0.25
C ALA A 336 -13.44 -9.21 0.54
N PRO A 337 -12.57 -8.18 0.48
CA PRO A 337 -12.84 -6.91 1.15
C PRO A 337 -13.96 -6.18 0.40
N ILE A 338 -15.06 -5.88 1.08
CA ILE A 338 -16.14 -5.07 0.50
C ILE A 338 -16.02 -3.67 1.11
N PRO A 339 -15.58 -2.65 0.34
CA PRO A 339 -15.39 -1.32 0.87
C PRO A 339 -16.72 -0.66 1.25
N ILE A 340 -16.69 0.13 2.31
CA ILE A 340 -17.86 0.93 2.72
C ILE A 340 -18.23 1.90 1.60
N GLY A 341 -19.49 1.88 1.20
CA GLY A 341 -20.03 2.67 0.08
C GLY A 341 -20.06 1.92 -1.26
N HIS A 342 -19.56 0.68 -1.31
CA HIS A 342 -19.55 -0.13 -2.54
C HIS A 342 -20.49 -1.33 -2.46
N GLU A 343 -20.79 -1.84 -3.66
CA GLU A 343 -21.42 -3.12 -3.90
C GLU A 343 -20.42 -4.04 -4.59
N ALA A 344 -20.52 -5.33 -4.31
CA ALA A 344 -19.69 -6.35 -4.93
C ALA A 344 -20.54 -7.50 -5.45
N GLU A 345 -20.35 -7.84 -6.72
CA GLU A 345 -21.02 -8.96 -7.38
C GLU A 345 -20.14 -10.22 -7.27
N PHE A 346 -20.67 -11.26 -6.62
CA PHE A 346 -20.00 -12.55 -6.51
C PHE A 346 -20.36 -13.44 -7.70
N GLY A 347 -19.33 -13.94 -8.39
CA GLY A 347 -19.49 -14.95 -9.43
C GLY A 347 -19.38 -16.38 -8.88
N PRO A 348 -19.70 -17.40 -9.70
CA PRO A 348 -19.58 -18.82 -9.32
C PRO A 348 -18.16 -19.26 -8.90
N ASP A 349 -17.16 -18.46 -9.26
CA ASP A 349 -15.75 -18.59 -8.85
C ASP A 349 -15.50 -18.16 -7.38
N GLY A 350 -16.51 -17.58 -6.71
CA GLY A 350 -16.43 -17.08 -5.35
C GLY A 350 -15.63 -15.78 -5.22
N LEU A 351 -15.36 -15.09 -6.33
CA LEU A 351 -14.63 -13.82 -6.33
C LEU A 351 -15.61 -12.64 -6.40
N ALA A 352 -15.33 -11.63 -5.57
CA ALA A 352 -16.06 -10.38 -5.54
C ALA A 352 -15.58 -9.45 -6.66
N ARG A 353 -16.50 -8.99 -7.50
CA ARG A 353 -16.27 -7.99 -8.56
C ARG A 353 -16.70 -6.63 -8.07
N ILE A 354 -15.76 -5.68 -8.03
CA ILE A 354 -15.99 -4.31 -7.57
C ILE A 354 -15.55 -3.35 -8.68
N ARG A 355 -16.38 -2.34 -8.95
CA ARG A 355 -15.99 -1.20 -9.79
C ARG A 355 -15.58 -0.04 -8.90
N PHE A 356 -14.37 0.44 -9.11
CA PHE A 356 -13.83 1.63 -8.46
C PHE A 356 -13.98 2.84 -9.38
N ALA A 357 -14.22 4.00 -8.78
CA ALA A 357 -14.09 5.28 -9.45
C ALA A 357 -12.63 5.50 -9.90
N ARG A 358 -12.40 6.52 -10.71
CA ARG A 358 -11.05 6.79 -11.24
C ARG A 358 -9.97 6.93 -10.18
N ALA A 359 -10.32 7.53 -9.06
CA ALA A 359 -9.46 7.66 -7.89
C ALA A 359 -10.31 7.40 -6.64
N ASP A 360 -10.02 6.31 -5.94
CA ASP A 360 -10.76 5.87 -4.77
C ASP A 360 -9.80 5.68 -3.58
N HIS A 361 -10.32 5.91 -2.37
CA HIS A 361 -9.63 5.59 -1.13
C HIS A 361 -10.65 5.10 -0.12
N CYS A 362 -10.75 3.77 -0.01
CA CYS A 362 -11.90 3.11 0.59
C CYS A 362 -11.52 2.35 1.85
N GLU A 363 -12.32 2.52 2.89
CA GLU A 363 -12.22 1.78 4.15
C GLU A 363 -12.95 0.44 4.03
N CYS A 364 -12.26 -0.66 4.36
CA CYS A 364 -12.79 -2.01 4.31
C CYS A 364 -12.75 -2.62 5.72
N ARG A 365 -13.95 -2.82 6.29
CA ARG A 365 -14.15 -3.50 7.59
C ARG A 365 -14.95 -4.78 7.49
N VAL A 366 -15.44 -5.10 6.29
CA VAL A 366 -16.31 -6.24 6.03
C VAL A 366 -15.63 -7.12 5.00
N PHE A 367 -15.38 -8.36 5.36
CA PHE A 367 -14.82 -9.37 4.47
C PHE A 367 -15.81 -10.51 4.33
N VAL A 368 -16.05 -10.92 3.08
CA VAL A 368 -17.08 -11.88 2.75
C VAL A 368 -16.53 -12.98 1.85
N GLU A 369 -16.94 -14.21 2.13
CA GLU A 369 -16.81 -15.34 1.23
C GLU A 369 -18.21 -15.89 0.95
N GLN A 370 -18.66 -15.81 -0.31
CA GLN A 370 -19.90 -16.43 -0.79
C GLN A 370 -19.78 -16.81 -2.27
N LYS A 371 -20.73 -17.60 -2.78
CA LYS A 371 -20.65 -18.19 -4.14
C LYS A 371 -21.37 -17.40 -5.24
N ALA A 372 -22.31 -16.55 -4.89
CA ALA A 372 -23.13 -15.80 -5.84
C ALA A 372 -23.83 -14.64 -5.13
N GLY A 373 -24.45 -13.74 -5.88
CA GLY A 373 -25.25 -12.65 -5.34
C GLY A 373 -24.49 -11.33 -5.25
N ILE A 374 -25.17 -10.30 -4.74
CA ILE A 374 -24.62 -8.95 -4.62
C ILE A 374 -24.59 -8.58 -3.14
N VAL A 375 -23.41 -8.23 -2.64
CA VAL A 375 -23.24 -7.73 -1.27
C VAL A 375 -23.06 -6.22 -1.32
N SER A 376 -23.84 -5.47 -0.52
CA SER A 376 -23.67 -4.03 -0.33
C SER A 376 -23.17 -3.73 1.07
N VAL A 377 -22.21 -2.82 1.20
CA VAL A 377 -21.74 -2.32 2.51
C VAL A 377 -21.90 -0.81 2.56
N ARG A 378 -22.56 -0.31 3.60
CA ARG A 378 -22.79 1.13 3.78
C ARG A 378 -22.70 1.52 5.24
N GLU A 379 -22.13 2.70 5.49
CA GLU A 379 -22.26 3.33 6.80
C GLU A 379 -23.67 3.94 6.93
N THR A 380 -24.34 3.65 8.03
CA THR A 380 -25.68 4.16 8.33
C THR A 380 -25.68 4.83 9.69
N ALA A 381 -26.60 5.77 9.90
CA ALA A 381 -26.72 6.42 11.19
C ALA A 381 -27.02 5.38 12.28
N PRO A 382 -26.32 5.38 13.43
CA PRO A 382 -26.63 4.43 14.50
C PRO A 382 -28.03 4.64 15.12
N VAL A 383 -28.54 5.88 15.09
CA VAL A 383 -29.82 6.34 15.71
C VAL A 383 -30.02 5.84 17.14
N ASN A 384 -28.90 5.60 17.83
CA ASN A 384 -28.83 5.16 19.21
C ASN A 384 -27.53 5.72 19.80
N ALA A 385 -27.62 6.52 20.85
CA ALA A 385 -26.48 7.23 21.43
C ALA A 385 -25.42 6.30 22.06
N HIS A 386 -25.73 5.02 22.28
CA HIS A 386 -24.79 4.01 22.77
C HIS A 386 -23.73 3.63 21.72
N PHE A 387 -24.07 3.71 20.43
CA PHE A 387 -23.20 3.31 19.34
C PHE A 387 -22.61 4.53 18.63
N LEU A 388 -21.31 4.46 18.34
CA LEU A 388 -20.58 5.49 17.60
C LEU A 388 -20.76 5.31 16.09
N ARG A 389 -20.61 4.07 15.60
CA ARG A 389 -20.68 3.71 14.18
C ARG A 389 -21.61 2.53 13.96
N ARG A 390 -22.23 2.50 12.78
CA ARG A 390 -23.09 1.41 12.31
C ARG A 390 -22.80 1.12 10.85
N ILE A 391 -22.24 -0.05 10.56
CA ILE A 391 -21.91 -0.49 9.21
C ILE A 391 -22.88 -1.60 8.82
N SER A 392 -23.77 -1.30 7.88
CA SER A 392 -24.79 -2.22 7.37
C SER A 392 -24.25 -3.03 6.21
N VAL A 393 -24.57 -4.33 6.19
CA VAL A 393 -24.20 -5.30 5.17
C VAL A 393 -25.47 -5.99 4.70
N THR A 394 -25.72 -5.99 3.40
CA THR A 394 -26.93 -6.60 2.82
C THR A 394 -26.60 -7.60 1.73
N GLY A 395 -27.49 -8.56 1.49
CA GLY A 395 -27.38 -9.52 0.37
C GLY A 395 -26.45 -10.70 0.63
N LEU A 396 -26.26 -11.07 1.91
CA LEU A 396 -25.47 -12.24 2.28
C LEU A 396 -26.26 -13.53 1.99
N GLU A 397 -25.60 -14.50 1.38
CA GLU A 397 -26.21 -15.80 1.04
C GLU A 397 -25.28 -16.93 1.45
N ASN A 398 -25.62 -17.62 2.56
CA ASN A 398 -24.81 -18.68 3.16
C ASN A 398 -23.32 -18.31 3.24
N ALA A 399 -23.05 -17.07 3.65
CA ALA A 399 -21.75 -16.45 3.60
C ALA A 399 -20.93 -16.74 4.86
N THR A 400 -19.61 -16.77 4.70
CA THR A 400 -18.67 -16.57 5.81
C THR A 400 -18.33 -15.09 5.88
N VAL A 401 -18.57 -14.47 7.03
CA VAL A 401 -18.44 -13.04 7.21
C VAL A 401 -17.45 -12.75 8.33
N ARG A 402 -16.51 -11.85 8.07
CA ARG A 402 -15.56 -11.30 9.05
C ARG A 402 -15.70 -9.80 9.13
N LEU A 403 -15.94 -9.30 10.34
CA LEU A 403 -16.21 -7.90 10.63
C LEU A 403 -15.09 -7.34 11.51
N PHE A 404 -14.40 -6.31 11.07
CA PHE A 404 -13.24 -5.69 11.74
C PHE A 404 -13.63 -4.35 12.37
N PRO A 405 -13.94 -4.31 13.68
CA PRO A 405 -14.21 -3.05 14.37
C PRO A 405 -12.96 -2.18 14.47
N GLU A 406 -13.13 -0.89 14.75
CA GLU A 406 -12.01 -0.01 15.12
C GLU A 406 -11.24 -0.59 16.31
N ALA A 407 -9.92 -0.41 16.35
CA ALA A 407 -9.06 -1.08 17.31
C ALA A 407 -9.47 -0.76 18.76
N ALA A 408 -9.94 0.47 19.01
CA ALA A 408 -10.43 0.91 20.31
C ALA A 408 -11.76 0.27 20.75
N PHE A 409 -12.57 -0.23 19.81
CA PHE A 409 -13.95 -0.67 20.05
C PHE A 409 -14.17 -2.16 19.84
N VAL A 410 -13.10 -2.94 19.65
CA VAL A 410 -13.17 -4.38 19.38
C VAL A 410 -13.97 -5.15 20.43
N ASP A 411 -13.70 -4.93 21.72
CA ASP A 411 -14.35 -5.68 22.80
C ASP A 411 -15.81 -5.25 23.05
N GLY A 412 -16.18 -4.07 22.56
CA GLY A 412 -17.53 -3.53 22.64
C GLY A 412 -18.31 -3.63 21.33
N ALA A 413 -17.75 -4.27 20.30
CA ALA A 413 -18.40 -4.44 19.02
C ALA A 413 -19.51 -5.50 19.10
N ALA A 414 -20.63 -5.23 18.44
CA ALA A 414 -21.77 -6.13 18.41
C ALA A 414 -22.37 -6.20 17.00
N VAL A 415 -23.17 -7.24 16.75
CA VAL A 415 -23.85 -7.42 15.45
C VAL A 415 -25.35 -7.51 15.69
N THR A 416 -26.14 -6.95 14.77
CA THR A 416 -27.60 -7.05 14.74
C THR A 416 -28.07 -7.48 13.35
N THR A 417 -29.10 -8.31 13.27
CA THR A 417 -29.81 -8.60 11.99
C THR A 417 -30.90 -7.58 11.71
N VAL A 418 -31.20 -6.71 12.67
CA VAL A 418 -32.15 -5.62 12.51
C VAL A 418 -31.46 -4.45 11.82
N ILE A 419 -31.67 -4.30 10.51
CA ILE A 419 -31.04 -3.25 9.70
C ILE A 419 -31.72 -1.87 9.79
N ILE A 420 -32.93 -1.79 10.31
CA ILE A 420 -33.63 -0.52 10.57
C ILE A 420 -32.90 0.21 11.71
N PRO A 421 -32.38 1.43 11.50
CA PRO A 421 -31.58 2.12 12.51
C PRO A 421 -32.43 2.71 13.64
N ASP A 422 -33.68 3.10 13.38
CA ASP A 422 -34.55 3.83 14.32
C ASP A 422 -35.13 2.98 15.47
N ILE A 423 -34.72 1.73 15.59
CA ILE A 423 -35.18 0.80 16.63
C ILE A 423 -34.02 0.28 17.44
N THR A 424 -34.29 -0.03 18.72
CA THR A 424 -33.27 -0.63 19.58
C THR A 424 -32.81 -1.95 18.95
N PRO A 425 -31.52 -2.11 18.65
CA PRO A 425 -31.04 -3.29 17.95
C PRO A 425 -31.18 -4.52 18.83
N VAL A 426 -31.56 -5.64 18.22
CA VAL A 426 -31.50 -6.96 18.85
C VAL A 426 -30.16 -7.58 18.48
N LEU A 427 -29.28 -7.73 19.47
CA LEU A 427 -27.93 -8.21 19.24
C LEU A 427 -27.94 -9.72 18.96
N ASP A 428 -27.13 -10.14 17.98
CA ASP A 428 -26.85 -11.52 17.63
C ASP A 428 -25.60 -11.98 18.40
N PRO A 429 -25.74 -12.83 19.44
CA PRO A 429 -24.60 -13.30 20.23
C PRO A 429 -23.80 -14.40 19.53
N GLY A 430 -24.22 -14.88 18.36
CA GLY A 430 -23.62 -16.02 17.67
C GLY A 430 -22.31 -15.73 16.94
N TRP A 431 -21.65 -14.61 17.23
CA TRP A 431 -20.41 -14.18 16.58
C TRP A 431 -19.19 -14.52 17.42
N ARG A 432 -18.18 -15.10 16.79
CA ARG A 432 -16.92 -15.48 17.46
C ARG A 432 -15.91 -14.35 17.32
N LEU A 433 -15.37 -13.87 18.44
CA LEU A 433 -14.22 -12.94 18.43
C LEU A 433 -12.94 -13.72 18.13
N VAL A 434 -12.20 -13.28 17.11
CA VAL A 434 -10.94 -13.88 16.66
C VAL A 434 -9.83 -12.84 16.76
N ARG A 435 -8.72 -13.21 17.39
CA ARG A 435 -7.49 -12.40 17.50
C ARG A 435 -6.37 -13.17 16.84
N ASP A 436 -5.95 -12.74 15.66
CA ASP A 436 -4.86 -13.37 14.91
C ASP A 436 -3.98 -12.30 14.24
N PRO A 437 -2.87 -12.67 13.58
CA PRO A 437 -1.98 -11.69 12.96
C PRO A 437 -2.62 -10.74 11.94
N SER A 438 -3.75 -11.12 11.33
CA SER A 438 -4.48 -10.31 10.34
C SER A 438 -5.26 -9.16 10.99
N GLY A 439 -5.49 -9.22 12.30
CA GLY A 439 -6.23 -8.25 13.08
C GLY A 439 -7.16 -8.92 14.09
N THR A 440 -8.06 -8.11 14.67
CA THR A 440 -9.11 -8.62 15.55
C THR A 440 -10.48 -8.42 14.93
N TYR A 441 -11.27 -9.48 14.80
CA TYR A 441 -12.55 -9.44 14.09
C TYR A 441 -13.59 -10.38 14.69
N LEU A 442 -14.86 -10.10 14.38
CA LEU A 442 -15.98 -10.99 14.64
C LEU A 442 -16.19 -11.88 13.41
N GLU A 443 -16.34 -13.18 13.59
CA GLU A 443 -16.57 -14.15 12.51
C GLU A 443 -17.84 -14.97 12.73
N LYS A 444 -18.56 -15.22 11.64
CA LYS A 444 -19.69 -16.16 11.59
C LYS A 444 -19.80 -16.80 10.21
N GLU A 445 -20.09 -18.10 10.18
CA GLU A 445 -20.36 -18.89 8.97
C GLU A 445 -21.86 -19.08 8.75
N GLY A 446 -22.26 -19.37 7.51
CA GLY A 446 -23.65 -19.66 7.15
C GLY A 446 -24.59 -18.48 7.32
N VAL A 447 -24.09 -17.26 7.20
CA VAL A 447 -24.87 -16.03 7.37
C VAL A 447 -25.71 -15.78 6.12
N THR A 448 -27.02 -15.63 6.30
CA THR A 448 -27.97 -15.31 5.22
C THR A 448 -28.84 -14.12 5.62
N GLY A 449 -29.08 -13.22 4.67
CA GLY A 449 -29.84 -11.99 4.86
C GLY A 449 -28.96 -10.78 5.11
N ASP A 450 -29.45 -9.87 5.94
CA ASP A 450 -28.79 -8.59 6.18
C ASP A 450 -28.39 -8.45 7.64
N LEU A 451 -27.33 -7.68 7.90
CA LEU A 451 -26.81 -7.41 9.24
C LEU A 451 -26.25 -6.00 9.36
N ALA A 452 -25.92 -5.58 10.58
CA ALA A 452 -25.10 -4.42 10.84
C ALA A 452 -24.08 -4.67 11.96
N LEU A 453 -22.84 -4.25 11.72
CA LEU A 453 -21.81 -4.11 12.75
C LEU A 453 -22.06 -2.80 13.51
N LEU A 454 -22.08 -2.90 14.83
CA LEU A 454 -22.27 -1.80 15.77
C LEU A 454 -20.99 -1.64 16.58
N MET A 455 -20.47 -0.41 16.65
CA MET A 455 -19.31 -0.07 17.48
C MET A 455 -19.75 0.86 18.59
N THR A 456 -19.41 0.52 19.83
CA THR A 456 -19.77 1.31 21.01
C THR A 456 -18.86 2.52 21.18
N ARG A 457 -19.29 3.48 22.00
CA ARG A 457 -18.49 4.65 22.39
C ARG A 457 -17.49 4.35 23.48
#